data_AF-N9VBL8-F1
#
_entry.id   AF-N9VBL8-F1
#
_cell.length_a   1.000
_cell.length_b   1.000
_cell.length_c   1.000
_cell.angle_alpha   90.00
_cell.angle_beta   90.00
_cell.angle_gamma   90.00
#
_symmetry.space_group_name_H-M   'P 1'
#
loop_
_entity.id
_entity.type
_entity.pdbx_description
1 polymer ?
#
loop_
_entity_poly.entity_id
_entity_poly.type
_entity_poly.pdbx_seq_one_letter_code
_entity_poly.pdbx_strand_id
1 'polypeptide(L)'
;MGDVKPIDTGSLGQSLAQLAGTVQKYINITLGSLAGILVVVILIVGATAWFKASKADSDEQRANELKKIKWLAGFIIFIVIAWAISGLVTGILQQVWKVS
;
A
#
# COMPACT_ATOMS: atom_id res chain seq x y z
N MET A 1 43.60 -29.42 -13.77
CA MET A 1 42.46 -29.75 -12.89
C MET A 1 42.08 -28.44 -12.22
N GLY A 2 40.97 -27.83 -12.63
CA GLY A 2 40.55 -26.53 -12.10
C GLY A 2 39.99 -26.72 -10.69
N ASP A 3 40.56 -26.01 -9.72
CA ASP A 3 40.04 -25.93 -8.36
C ASP A 3 38.60 -25.41 -8.40
N VAL A 4 37.63 -26.33 -8.29
CA VAL A 4 36.24 -25.97 -8.04
C VAL A 4 36.19 -25.50 -6.60
N LYS A 5 36.37 -24.19 -6.41
CA LYS A 5 36.27 -23.54 -5.11
C LYS A 5 34.90 -23.90 -4.53
N PRO A 6 34.81 -24.52 -3.34
CA PRO A 6 33.53 -24.90 -2.77
C PRO A 6 32.68 -23.63 -2.66
N ILE A 7 31.46 -23.70 -3.19
CA ILE A 7 30.51 -22.62 -3.09
C ILE A 7 30.26 -22.38 -1.60
N ASP A 8 30.76 -21.26 -1.11
CA ASP A 8 30.71 -20.89 0.30
C ASP A 8 29.27 -20.48 0.61
N THR A 9 28.46 -21.45 1.05
CA THR A 9 27.00 -21.33 1.25
C THR A 9 26.64 -20.20 2.22
N GLY A 10 27.54 -19.84 3.13
CA GLY A 10 27.39 -18.67 4.01
C GLY A 10 27.39 -17.33 3.24
N SER A 11 28.27 -17.20 2.23
CA SER A 11 28.33 -15.99 1.39
C SER A 11 27.09 -15.82 0.51
N LEU A 12 26.53 -16.92 0.01
CA LEU A 12 25.27 -16.93 -0.75
C LEU A 12 24.07 -16.56 0.10
N GLY A 13 23.96 -17.10 1.32
CA GLY A 13 22.88 -16.74 2.24
C GLY A 13 22.87 -15.25 2.56
N GLN A 14 24.05 -14.65 2.77
CA GLN A 14 24.19 -13.22 3.04
C GLN A 14 23.85 -12.35 1.83
N SER A 15 24.29 -12.74 0.62
CA SER A 15 23.93 -12.03 -0.62
C SER A 15 22.43 -12.10 -0.92
N LEU A 16 21.79 -13.26 -0.67
CA LEU A 16 20.35 -13.43 -0.87
C LEU A 16 19.54 -12.61 0.14
N ALA A 17 19.96 -12.55 1.41
CA ALA A 17 19.32 -11.70 2.42
C ALA A 17 19.43 -10.21 2.08
N GLN A 18 20.60 -9.75 1.60
CA GLN A 18 20.77 -8.37 1.13
C GLN A 18 19.91 -8.05 -0.10
N LEU A 19 19.81 -8.99 -1.04
CA LEU A 19 18.95 -8.83 -2.21
C LEU A 19 17.47 -8.75 -1.80
N ALA A 20 17.01 -9.63 -0.91
CA ALA A 20 15.65 -9.62 -0.38
C ALA A 20 15.33 -8.30 0.34
N GLY A 21 16.24 -7.81 1.20
CA GLY A 21 16.08 -6.52 1.88
C GLY A 21 16.02 -5.33 0.91
N THR A 22 16.80 -5.39 -0.17
CA THR A 22 16.79 -4.36 -1.21
C THR A 22 15.47 -4.37 -1.99
N VAL A 23 15.00 -5.54 -2.40
CA VAL A 23 13.70 -5.70 -3.08
C VAL A 23 12.56 -5.21 -2.19
N GLN A 24 12.55 -5.59 -0.92
CA GLN A 24 11.53 -5.16 0.03
C GLN A 24 11.55 -3.64 0.25
N LYS A 25 12.73 -3.01 0.28
CA LYS A 25 12.86 -1.55 0.32
C LYS A 25 12.20 -0.89 -0.90
N TYR A 26 12.47 -1.37 -2.11
CA TYR A 26 11.87 -0.79 -3.32
C TYR A 26 10.35 -1.03 -3.40
N ILE A 27 9.88 -2.20 -2.95
CA ILE A 27 8.44 -2.48 -2.82
C ILE A 27 7.80 -1.47 -1.87
N ASN A 28 8.38 -1.25 -0.69
CA ASN A 28 7.84 -0.30 0.29
C ASN A 28 7.85 1.15 -0.23
N ILE A 29 8.91 1.55 -0.94
CA ILE A 29 8.99 2.89 -1.56
C ILE A 29 7.88 3.06 -2.62
N THR A 30 7.69 2.04 -3.47
CA THR A 30 6.70 2.10 -4.55
C THR A 30 5.27 2.07 -4.01
N LEU A 31 4.99 1.19 -3.05
CA LEU A 31 3.69 1.13 -2.40
C LEU A 31 3.41 2.41 -1.61
N GLY A 32 4.42 2.95 -0.91
CA GLY A 32 4.30 4.19 -0.15
C GLY A 32 4.02 5.40 -1.04
N SER A 33 4.68 5.51 -2.20
CA SER A 33 4.45 6.61 -3.14
C SER A 33 3.07 6.53 -3.79
N LEU A 34 2.62 5.34 -4.19
CA LEU A 34 1.27 5.11 -4.70
C LEU A 34 0.20 5.41 -3.64
N ALA A 35 0.42 4.99 -2.40
CA ALA A 35 -0.48 5.31 -1.28
C ALA A 35 -0.55 6.82 -1.03
N GLY A 36 0.59 7.52 -1.07
CA GLY A 36 0.63 8.98 -0.94
C GLY A 36 -0.21 9.69 -1.99
N ILE A 37 -0.05 9.31 -3.27
CA ILE A 37 -0.86 9.86 -4.38
C ILE A 37 -2.35 9.57 -4.16
N LEU A 38 -2.68 8.33 -3.78
CA LEU A 38 -4.07 7.92 -3.55
C LEU A 38 -4.73 8.76 -2.43
N VAL A 39 -4.02 9.00 -1.32
CA VAL A 39 -4.51 9.84 -0.23
C VAL A 39 -4.79 11.26 -0.71
N VAL A 40 -3.89 11.86 -1.50
CA VAL A 40 -4.10 13.20 -2.07
C VAL A 40 -5.36 13.25 -2.93
N VAL A 41 -5.57 12.25 -3.80
CA VAL A 41 -6.78 12.17 -4.64
C VAL A 41 -8.04 12.07 -3.78
N ILE A 42 -8.03 11.22 -2.75
CA ILE A 42 -9.16 11.07 -1.82
C ILE A 42 -9.47 12.39 -1.13
N LEU A 43 -8.45 13.13 -0.67
CA LEU A 43 -8.63 14.44 -0.03
C LEU A 43 -9.24 15.46 -0.99
N ILE A 44 -8.80 15.50 -2.25
CA ILE A 44 -9.35 16.41 -3.27
C ILE A 44 -10.82 16.07 -3.55
N VAL A 45 -11.14 14.78 -3.77
CA VAL A 45 -12.53 14.35 -4.01
C VAL A 45 -13.41 14.62 -2.79
N GLY A 46 -12.92 14.34 -1.58
CA GLY A 46 -13.63 14.62 -0.34
C GLY A 46 -13.89 16.10 -0.13
N ALA A 47 -12.88 16.95 -0.30
CA ALA A 47 -13.02 18.40 -0.17
C ALA A 47 -13.98 18.98 -1.20
N THR A 48 -13.88 18.55 -2.47
CA THR A 48 -14.78 19.02 -3.54
C THR A 48 -16.23 18.58 -3.33
N ALA A 49 -16.47 17.33 -2.95
CA ALA A 49 -17.81 16.83 -2.64
C ALA A 49 -18.40 17.53 -1.40
N TRP A 50 -17.59 17.74 -0.36
CA TRP A 50 -18.00 18.47 0.84
C TRP A 50 -18.39 19.92 0.52
N PHE A 51 -17.56 20.62 -0.25
CA PHE A 51 -17.82 22.00 -0.63
C PHE A 51 -19.06 22.12 -1.53
N LYS A 52 -19.25 21.21 -2.48
CA LYS A 52 -20.47 21.15 -3.32
C LYS A 52 -21.71 20.85 -2.48
N ALA A 53 -21.63 19.91 -1.54
CA ALA A 53 -22.74 19.62 -0.62
C ALA A 53 -23.12 20.84 0.24
N SER A 54 -22.14 21.63 0.68
CA SER A 54 -22.39 22.85 1.49
C SER A 54 -23.05 24.00 0.70
N LYS A 55 -22.95 23.98 -0.63
CA LYS A 55 -23.48 25.01 -1.53
C LYS A 55 -24.67 24.54 -2.38
N ALA A 56 -25.20 23.35 -2.11
CA ALA A 56 -26.30 22.80 -2.88
C ALA A 56 -27.61 23.57 -2.59
N ASP A 57 -28.20 24.15 -3.63
CA ASP A 57 -29.46 24.92 -3.56
C ASP A 57 -30.71 24.01 -3.49
N SER A 58 -30.56 22.71 -3.73
CA SER A 58 -31.65 21.73 -3.60
C SER A 58 -31.25 20.53 -2.74
N ASP A 59 -32.23 19.99 -2.02
CA ASP A 59 -32.06 18.80 -1.17
C ASP A 59 -31.61 17.57 -1.99
N GLU A 60 -32.01 17.50 -3.25
CA GLU A 60 -31.65 16.41 -4.16
C GLU A 60 -30.16 16.46 -4.57
N GLN A 61 -29.63 17.65 -4.86
CA GLN A 61 -28.20 17.83 -5.13
C GLN A 61 -27.36 17.54 -3.87
N ARG A 62 -27.85 17.99 -2.71
CA ARG A 62 -27.19 17.76 -1.41
C ARG A 62 -27.15 16.27 -1.06
N ALA A 63 -28.22 15.52 -1.31
CA ALA A 63 -28.27 14.08 -1.08
C ALA A 63 -27.27 13.30 -1.97
N ASN A 64 -27.14 13.70 -3.24
CA ASN A 64 -26.19 13.08 -4.16
C ASN A 64 -24.72 13.33 -3.77
N GLU A 65 -24.37 14.55 -3.34
CA GLU A 65 -23.01 14.84 -2.86
C GLU A 65 -22.71 14.14 -1.51
N LEU A 66 -23.69 14.07 -0.61
CA LEU A 66 -23.55 13.29 0.64
C LEU A 66 -23.37 11.79 0.38
N LYS A 67 -23.99 11.24 -0.67
CA LYS A 67 -23.80 9.84 -1.08
C LYS A 67 -22.35 9.59 -1.53
N LYS A 68 -21.74 10.53 -2.26
CA LYS A 68 -20.32 10.44 -2.65
C LYS A 68 -19.40 10.47 -1.43
N ILE A 69 -19.67 11.32 -0.45
CA ILE A 69 -18.91 11.39 0.81
C ILE A 69 -19.02 10.07 1.59
N LYS A 70 -20.23 9.49 1.69
CA LYS A 70 -20.42 8.18 2.34
C LYS A 70 -19.66 7.06 1.63
N TRP A 71 -19.66 7.06 0.30
CA TRP A 71 -18.89 6.09 -0.49
C TRP A 71 -17.38 6.27 -0.30
N LEU A 72 -16.91 7.52 -0.24
CA LEU A 72 -15.51 7.84 0.03
C LEU A 72 -15.07 7.36 1.42
N ALA A 73 -15.91 7.57 2.44
CA ALA A 73 -15.65 7.06 3.79
C ALA A 73 -15.59 5.52 3.82
N GLY A 74 -16.53 4.85 3.13
CA GLY A 74 -16.49 3.39 2.97
C GLY A 74 -15.24 2.89 2.25
N PHE A 75 -14.79 3.63 1.22
CA PHE A 75 -13.57 3.31 0.49
C PHE A 75 -12.31 3.48 1.34
N ILE A 76 -12.23 4.51 2.19
CA ILE A 76 -11.12 4.68 3.13
C ILE A 76 -11.05 3.51 4.11
N ILE A 77 -12.20 3.11 4.68
CA ILE A 77 -12.28 1.95 5.59
C ILE A 77 -11.80 0.68 4.87
N PHE A 78 -12.23 0.46 3.63
CA PHE A 78 -11.78 -0.66 2.81
C PHE A 78 -10.26 -0.65 2.60
N ILE A 79 -9.66 0.50 2.28
CA ILE A 79 -8.19 0.62 2.13
C ILE A 79 -7.48 0.25 3.43
N VAL A 80 -7.96 0.74 4.58
CA VAL A 80 -7.35 0.43 5.88
C VAL A 80 -7.37 -1.07 6.16
N ILE A 81 -8.50 -1.73 5.87
CA ILE A 81 -8.62 -3.19 6.03
C ILE A 81 -7.68 -3.93 5.08
N ALA A 82 -7.65 -3.53 3.80
CA ALA A 82 -6.76 -4.12 2.80
C ALA A 82 -5.29 -3.95 3.17
N TRP A 83 -4.93 -2.80 3.75
CA TRP A 83 -3.58 -2.52 4.22
C TRP A 83 -3.20 -3.41 5.43
N ALA A 84 -4.11 -3.62 6.37
CA ALA A 84 -3.90 -4.54 7.49
C ALA A 84 -3.66 -5.99 7.00
N ILE A 85 -4.39 -6.43 5.96
CA ILE A 85 -4.20 -7.75 5.34
C ILE A 85 -2.84 -7.84 4.64
N SER A 86 -2.40 -6.78 3.96
CA SER A 86 -1.09 -6.74 3.30
C SER A 86 0.06 -6.98 4.29
N GLY A 87 -0.04 -6.43 5.50
CA GLY A 87 0.94 -6.70 6.58
C GLY A 87 1.05 -8.19 6.93
N LEU A 88 -0.09 -8.89 7.00
CA LEU A 88 -0.11 -10.34 7.27
C LEU A 88 0.52 -11.13 6.12
N VAL A 89 0.18 -10.81 4.87
CA VAL A 89 0.75 -11.47 3.69
C VAL A 89 2.27 -11.29 3.65
N THR A 90 2.74 -10.08 3.96
CA THR A 90 4.18 -9.78 4.01
C THR A 90 4.89 -10.58 5.10
N GLY A 91 4.28 -10.72 6.28
CA GLY A 91 4.81 -11.56 7.37
C GLY A 91 4.89 -13.04 6.98
N ILE A 92 3.87 -13.56 6.29
CA ILE A 92 3.87 -14.94 5.78
C ILE A 92 4.97 -15.12 4.74
N LEU A 93 5.13 -14.19 3.80
CA LEU A 93 6.18 -14.25 2.77
C LEU A 93 7.58 -14.22 3.39
N GLN A 94 7.80 -13.39 4.42
CA GLN A 94 9.06 -13.36 5.17
C GLN A 94 9.36 -14.70 5.85
N GLN A 95 8.34 -15.35 6.44
CA GLN A 95 8.47 -16.69 7.02
C GLN A 95 8.79 -17.77 5.98
N VAL A 96 8.10 -17.78 4.84
CA VAL A 96 8.33 -18.75 3.75
C VAL A 96 9.73 -18.59 3.15
N TRP A 97 10.22 -17.37 3.03
CA TRP A 97 11.55 -17.10 2.47
C TRP A 97 12.70 -17.32 3.46
N LYS A 98 12.42 -17.68 4.73
CA LYS A 98 13.43 -17.86 5.79
C LYS A 98 14.42 -16.68 5.90
N VAL A 99 13.97 -15.47 5.53
CA VAL A 99 14.74 -14.25 5.73
C VAL A 99 14.35 -13.76 7.12
N SER A 100 14.95 -14.37 8.13
CA SER A 100 14.87 -13.91 9.53
C SER A 100 15.86 -12.79 9.77
#